data_AF-A0A1W9T2Y5-F1
#
_entry.id   AF-A0A1W9T2Y5-F1
#
_cell.length_a   1.000
_cell.length_b   1.000
_cell.length_c   1.000
_cell.angle_alpha   90.00
_cell.angle_beta   90.00
_cell.angle_gamma   90.00
#
_symmetry.space_group_name_H-M   'P 1'
#
loop_
_entity.id
_entity.type
_entity.pdbx_description
1 polymer ?
#
loop_
_entity_poly.entity_id
_entity_poly.type
_entity_poly.pdbx_seq_one_letter_code
_entity_poly.pdbx_strand_id
1 'polypeptide(L)'
;MHACRKDTKTWWGKSWNLNLERYADYSNRIGRGRSYVCHGAVLDLQIHSGRVEALVQGSGSRPYSVNIAIKSVNRERWRAIKAACTDQLDSLQGLLAGKFPRALADIFMAEGSGLFPSPKEIEFSCSCPDWAYMCKHVAAVLYGIGARLDEDPGLFFKLRKARIEDLVTVAVKDTTRKLLEKTRKKTKRAIADNDLSDLFGIDMDGSTDSDRKKTKTAQKITKPRKPKPGKSTKKQRAKIISPMPGKPATIKKTGAAKKAKSPFDTVVGIVRRSRKGVTVAQIKNKTGFEKEQIRKVIIKAKRQKKIRSLSRGVYVKACFTICYLIK
;
A
#
# COMPACT_ATOMS: atom_id res chain seq x y z
N MET A 1 33.44 18.17 -10.51
CA MET A 1 32.23 17.65 -11.20
C MET A 1 31.43 16.79 -10.23
N HIS A 2 30.23 17.22 -9.83
CA HIS A 2 29.31 16.32 -9.11
C HIS A 2 28.37 15.67 -10.12
N ALA A 3 28.35 14.34 -10.17
CA ALA A 3 27.25 13.66 -10.82
C ALA A 3 25.97 14.02 -10.06
N CYS A 4 24.95 14.51 -10.78
CA CYS A 4 23.59 14.73 -10.26
C CYS A 4 23.24 13.64 -9.24
N ARG A 5 22.77 14.01 -8.03
CA ARG A 5 22.34 13.03 -7.00
C ARG A 5 21.31 12.08 -7.62
N LYS A 6 21.78 10.90 -8.04
CA LYS A 6 21.07 10.02 -8.97
C LYS A 6 19.90 9.37 -8.25
N ASP A 7 18.72 9.83 -8.63
CA ASP A 7 17.44 9.37 -8.10
C ASP A 7 17.27 9.69 -6.61
N THR A 8 16.03 9.83 -6.19
CA THR A 8 15.69 9.76 -4.77
C THR A 8 16.24 8.46 -4.20
N LYS A 9 17.04 8.53 -3.15
CA LYS A 9 17.72 7.41 -2.49
C LYS A 9 16.72 6.49 -1.80
N THR A 10 15.82 7.06 -0.99
CA THR A 10 14.85 6.27 -0.21
C THR A 10 13.79 5.67 -1.14
N TRP A 11 12.99 4.73 -0.64
CA TRP A 11 11.85 4.25 -1.40
C TRP A 11 10.73 5.31 -1.45
N TRP A 12 10.67 6.23 -0.48
CA TRP A 12 9.61 7.23 -0.34
C TRP A 12 9.67 8.30 -1.44
N GLY A 13 10.83 8.91 -1.68
CA GLY A 13 11.00 9.84 -2.81
C GLY A 13 10.84 9.16 -4.17
N LYS A 14 11.17 7.85 -4.28
CA LYS A 14 10.89 7.06 -5.51
C LYS A 14 9.39 6.90 -5.72
N SER A 15 8.63 6.65 -4.65
CA SER A 15 7.17 6.59 -4.67
C SER A 15 6.53 7.93 -5.02
N TRP A 16 7.06 9.05 -4.50
CA TRP A 16 6.64 10.39 -4.95
C TRP A 16 6.92 10.60 -6.44
N ASN A 17 8.12 10.30 -6.92
CA ASN A 17 8.49 10.45 -8.34
C ASN A 17 7.64 9.56 -9.26
N LEU A 18 7.39 8.30 -8.88
CA LEU A 18 6.50 7.40 -9.62
C LEU A 18 5.04 7.89 -9.64
N ASN A 19 4.62 8.59 -8.57
CA ASN A 19 3.31 9.23 -8.52
C ASN A 19 3.26 10.53 -9.35
N LEU A 20 4.36 11.27 -9.51
CA LEU A 20 4.45 12.41 -10.45
C LEU A 20 4.25 11.98 -11.90
N GLU A 21 4.79 10.82 -12.28
CA GLU A 21 4.62 10.25 -13.62
C GLU A 21 3.14 9.98 -13.97
N ARG A 22 2.23 9.92 -12.99
CA ARG A 22 0.77 9.80 -13.18
C ARG A 22 0.06 11.13 -13.49
N TYR A 23 0.66 12.28 -13.17
CA TYR A 23 0.13 13.61 -13.53
C TYR A 23 0.59 14.08 -14.91
N ALA A 24 1.51 13.34 -15.53
CA ALA A 24 2.34 13.82 -16.60
C ALA A 24 2.00 13.13 -17.93
N ASP A 25 0.91 13.57 -18.56
CA ASP A 25 0.54 13.22 -19.95
C ASP A 25 1.69 13.48 -20.95
N TYR A 26 2.65 14.32 -20.57
CA TYR A 26 3.79 14.75 -21.38
C TYR A 26 5.13 14.24 -20.83
N SER A 27 5.42 12.95 -21.06
CA SER A 27 6.71 12.30 -20.73
C SER A 27 7.95 13.11 -21.17
N ASN A 28 7.90 13.75 -22.34
CA ASN A 28 8.96 14.62 -22.88
C ASN A 28 9.24 15.89 -22.05
N ARG A 29 8.32 16.31 -21.16
CA ARG A 29 8.51 17.45 -20.25
C ARG A 29 9.21 17.01 -18.95
N ILE A 30 8.87 15.82 -18.45
CA ILE A 30 9.46 15.20 -17.24
C ILE A 30 10.99 15.13 -17.33
N GLY A 31 11.53 14.57 -18.41
CA GLY A 31 12.98 14.37 -18.58
C GLY A 31 13.79 15.68 -18.56
N ARG A 32 13.21 16.78 -19.07
CA ARG A 32 13.83 18.11 -19.02
C ARG A 32 13.78 18.70 -17.60
N GLY A 33 12.68 18.52 -16.88
CA GLY A 33 12.57 18.90 -15.47
C GLY A 33 13.58 18.17 -14.57
N ARG A 34 13.74 16.85 -14.74
CA ARG A 34 14.78 16.06 -14.07
C ARG A 34 16.19 16.60 -14.36
N SER A 35 16.46 16.98 -15.61
CA SER A 35 17.74 17.60 -15.99
C SER A 35 17.98 18.93 -15.26
N TYR A 36 16.96 19.76 -15.06
CA TYR A 36 17.11 21.05 -14.38
C TYR A 36 17.52 20.88 -12.90
N VAL A 37 16.90 19.95 -12.17
CA VAL A 37 17.34 19.59 -10.80
C VAL A 37 18.77 19.04 -10.82
N CYS A 38 19.09 18.18 -11.79
CA CYS A 38 20.42 17.58 -11.92
C CYS A 38 21.56 18.59 -12.13
N HIS A 39 21.28 19.76 -12.72
CA HIS A 39 22.27 20.82 -12.95
C HIS A 39 22.17 21.97 -11.94
N GLY A 40 21.41 21.81 -10.84
CA GLY A 40 21.29 22.85 -9.80
C GLY A 40 20.46 24.07 -10.22
N ALA A 41 19.62 23.96 -11.25
CA ALA A 41 18.83 25.08 -11.77
C ALA A 41 17.65 25.47 -10.86
N VAL A 42 17.31 24.67 -9.85
CA VAL A 42 16.37 25.09 -8.78
C VAL A 42 17.19 25.80 -7.71
N LEU A 43 17.09 27.13 -7.66
CA LEU A 43 17.91 28.00 -6.79
C LEU A 43 17.35 28.04 -5.37
N ASP A 44 16.02 28.08 -5.23
CA ASP A 44 15.32 28.04 -3.96
C ASP A 44 14.08 27.14 -4.04
N LEU A 45 13.73 26.53 -2.90
CA LEU A 45 12.62 25.59 -2.75
C LEU A 45 12.11 25.59 -1.30
N GLN A 46 11.00 26.26 -1.05
CA GLN A 46 10.38 26.45 0.26
C GLN A 46 9.06 25.69 0.37
N ILE A 47 8.97 24.77 1.34
CA ILE A 47 7.81 23.88 1.53
C ILE A 47 6.98 24.36 2.73
N HIS A 48 5.84 24.98 2.43
CA HIS A 48 4.87 25.50 3.38
C HIS A 48 3.63 24.58 3.48
N SER A 49 2.74 24.86 4.42
CA SER A 49 1.58 24.01 4.70
C SER A 49 0.48 24.20 3.64
N GLY A 50 0.45 23.32 2.63
CA GLY A 50 -0.48 23.39 1.48
C GLY A 50 0.03 24.15 0.25
N ARG A 51 1.27 24.67 0.28
CA ARG A 51 1.88 25.33 -0.88
C ARG A 51 3.40 25.15 -0.89
N VAL A 52 3.99 25.10 -2.08
CA VAL A 52 5.44 25.14 -2.31
C VAL A 52 5.76 26.33 -3.19
N GLU A 53 6.76 27.10 -2.79
CA GLU A 53 7.28 28.26 -3.52
C GLU A 53 8.72 27.95 -3.93
N ALA A 54 9.10 28.30 -5.16
CA ALA A 54 10.43 27.97 -5.69
C ALA A 54 10.89 28.95 -6.77
N LEU A 55 12.21 29.11 -6.87
CA LEU A 55 12.88 29.90 -7.90
C LEU A 55 13.71 28.96 -8.79
N VAL A 56 13.43 28.99 -10.10
CA VAL A 56 14.08 28.11 -11.08
C VAL A 56 14.77 28.94 -12.14
N GLN A 57 16.10 28.86 -12.21
CA GLN A 57 16.86 29.42 -13.30
C GLN A 57 16.50 28.72 -14.62
N GLY A 58 16.31 29.50 -15.66
CA GLY A 58 15.97 29.00 -16.99
C GLY A 58 16.71 29.77 -18.07
N SER A 59 16.05 29.95 -19.21
CA SER A 59 16.61 30.63 -20.38
C SER A 59 16.53 32.16 -20.31
N GLY A 60 15.84 32.72 -19.31
CA GLY A 60 15.76 34.16 -19.08
C GLY A 60 16.84 34.65 -18.11
N SER A 61 17.12 35.96 -18.14
CA SER A 61 18.10 36.63 -17.26
C SER A 61 17.69 36.68 -15.78
N ARG A 62 16.41 36.48 -15.47
CA ARG A 62 15.88 36.39 -14.10
C ARG A 62 15.30 34.99 -13.87
N PRO A 63 15.42 34.40 -12.67
CA PRO A 63 14.79 33.12 -12.35
C PRO A 63 13.27 33.18 -12.49
N TYR A 64 12.65 32.09 -12.95
CA TYR A 64 11.20 31.95 -12.97
C TYR A 64 10.70 31.55 -11.59
N SER A 65 9.64 32.21 -11.13
CA SER A 65 8.89 31.76 -9.95
C SER A 65 7.98 30.59 -10.32
N VAL A 66 7.86 29.64 -9.40
CA VAL A 66 6.99 28.47 -9.49
C VAL A 66 6.27 28.31 -8.17
N ASN A 67 4.94 28.37 -8.19
CA ASN A 67 4.12 28.11 -7.01
C ASN A 67 3.23 26.90 -7.28
N ILE A 68 3.27 25.93 -6.36
CA ILE A 68 2.50 24.69 -6.41
C ILE A 68 1.57 24.64 -5.20
N ALA A 69 0.27 24.74 -5.44
CA ALA A 69 -0.74 24.62 -4.39
C ALA A 69 -1.22 23.16 -4.27
N ILE A 70 -1.34 22.65 -3.06
CA ILE A 70 -1.78 21.27 -2.78
C ILE A 70 -2.92 21.32 -1.75
N LYS A 71 -4.06 20.77 -2.14
CA LYS A 71 -5.26 20.72 -1.30
C LYS A 71 -5.02 19.77 -0.12
N SER A 72 -5.63 20.09 1.02
CA SER A 72 -5.56 19.26 2.23
C SER A 72 -6.26 17.91 2.02
N VAL A 73 -5.87 16.90 2.80
CA VAL A 73 -6.54 15.59 2.80
C VAL A 73 -8.04 15.76 3.14
N ASN A 74 -8.93 15.06 2.43
CA ASN A 74 -10.33 14.94 2.84
C ASN A 74 -10.39 14.29 4.25
N ARG A 75 -11.20 14.86 5.15
CA ARG A 75 -11.41 14.37 6.53
C ARG A 75 -11.75 12.88 6.61
N GLU A 76 -12.54 12.36 5.68
CA GLU A 76 -12.93 10.94 5.62
C GLU A 76 -11.75 10.05 5.24
N ARG A 77 -11.03 10.44 4.18
CA ARG A 77 -9.78 9.79 3.75
C ARG A 77 -8.75 9.80 4.90
N TRP A 78 -8.64 10.90 5.64
CA TRP A 78 -7.76 11.00 6.81
C TRP A 78 -8.22 10.11 7.99
N ARG A 79 -9.53 9.98 8.25
CA ARG A 79 -10.04 8.99 9.23
C ARG A 79 -9.68 7.56 8.83
N ALA A 80 -9.86 7.19 7.56
CA ALA A 80 -9.54 5.86 7.05
C ALA A 80 -8.04 5.54 7.17
N ILE A 81 -7.16 6.49 6.78
CA ILE A 81 -5.71 6.37 6.97
C ILE A 81 -5.36 6.20 8.46
N LYS A 82 -5.95 7.01 9.36
CA LYS A 82 -5.71 6.87 10.81
C LYS A 82 -6.17 5.53 11.37
N ALA A 83 -7.28 4.98 10.88
CA ALA A 83 -7.77 3.66 11.27
C ALA A 83 -6.94 2.50 10.69
N ALA A 84 -6.29 2.68 9.54
CA ALA A 84 -5.35 1.68 8.99
C ALA A 84 -4.00 1.65 9.74
N CYS A 85 -3.61 2.76 10.38
CA CYS A 85 -2.34 2.89 11.09
C CYS A 85 -2.38 2.45 12.57
N THR A 86 -3.55 2.17 13.17
CA THR A 86 -3.67 1.75 14.58
C THR A 86 -2.94 0.44 14.86
N ASP A 87 -3.09 -0.55 13.96
CA ASP A 87 -2.45 -1.87 14.06
C ASP A 87 -1.01 -1.88 13.50
N GLN A 88 -0.37 -0.69 13.41
CA GLN A 88 0.98 -0.47 12.89
C GLN A 88 1.81 0.48 13.80
N LEU A 89 1.67 0.35 15.12
CA LEU A 89 2.34 1.22 16.10
C LEU A 89 3.88 1.27 15.96
N ASP A 90 4.54 0.13 15.78
CA ASP A 90 6.01 0.07 15.66
C ASP A 90 6.49 0.81 14.41
N SER A 91 5.71 0.73 13.33
CA SER A 91 5.90 1.51 12.11
C SER A 91 5.70 3.01 12.37
N LEU A 92 4.71 3.42 13.18
CA LEU A 92 4.52 4.84 13.54
C LEU A 92 5.69 5.41 14.36
N GLN A 93 6.36 4.61 15.19
CA GLN A 93 7.60 5.04 15.87
C GLN A 93 8.74 5.31 14.87
N GLY A 94 8.88 4.46 13.85
CA GLY A 94 9.81 4.71 12.74
C GLY A 94 9.52 6.03 12.01
N LEU A 95 8.23 6.31 11.76
CA LEU A 95 7.79 7.54 11.10
C LEU A 95 8.11 8.81 11.91
N LEU A 96 7.93 8.77 13.23
CA LEU A 96 8.37 9.84 14.15
C LEU A 96 9.89 10.06 14.11
N ALA A 97 10.67 8.98 13.99
CA ALA A 97 12.13 9.02 13.84
C ALA A 97 12.62 9.39 12.41
N GLY A 98 11.77 10.05 11.60
CA GLY A 98 12.09 10.46 10.23
C GLY A 98 12.23 9.32 9.21
N LYS A 99 11.91 8.07 9.58
CA LYS A 99 12.11 6.87 8.74
C LYS A 99 10.75 6.35 8.26
N PHE A 100 10.39 6.66 7.02
CA PHE A 100 9.14 6.16 6.45
C PHE A 100 9.17 4.61 6.31
N PRO A 101 8.35 3.85 7.08
CA PRO A 101 8.42 2.39 7.10
C PRO A 101 7.69 1.79 5.91
N ARG A 102 8.24 0.71 5.35
CA ARG A 102 7.66 0.08 4.16
C ARG A 102 6.28 -0.53 4.39
N ALA A 103 5.94 -0.92 5.62
CA ALA A 103 4.60 -1.40 5.97
C ALA A 103 3.51 -0.31 5.84
N LEU A 104 3.88 0.97 5.97
CA LEU A 104 2.95 2.08 5.75
C LEU A 104 2.92 2.53 4.27
N ALA A 105 3.78 1.99 3.41
CA ALA A 105 3.82 2.34 1.99
C ALA A 105 2.47 2.09 1.33
N ASP A 106 1.93 0.88 1.46
CA ASP A 106 0.69 0.48 0.77
C ASP A 106 -0.53 1.26 1.31
N ILE A 107 -0.52 1.67 2.59
CA ILE A 107 -1.56 2.51 3.20
C ILE A 107 -1.52 3.94 2.62
N PHE A 108 -0.35 4.58 2.63
CA PHE A 108 -0.24 5.97 2.20
C PHE A 108 -0.17 6.14 0.66
N MET A 109 0.19 5.09 -0.08
CA MET A 109 0.19 5.04 -1.56
C MET A 109 -1.11 4.50 -2.17
N ALA A 110 -2.08 4.07 -1.37
CA ALA A 110 -3.34 3.53 -1.86
C ALA A 110 -4.03 4.50 -2.84
N GLU A 111 -4.47 3.99 -3.99
CA GLU A 111 -4.94 4.85 -5.07
C GLU A 111 -6.31 5.47 -4.75
N GLY A 112 -6.39 6.80 -4.76
CA GLY A 112 -7.61 7.56 -4.39
C GLY A 112 -7.93 7.61 -2.89
N SER A 113 -7.33 6.76 -2.06
CA SER A 113 -7.52 6.69 -0.61
C SER A 113 -6.28 7.00 0.24
N GLY A 114 -5.09 7.06 -0.37
CA GLY A 114 -3.82 7.36 0.28
C GLY A 114 -3.55 8.86 0.51
N LEU A 115 -2.38 9.17 1.05
CA LEU A 115 -2.00 10.53 1.41
C LEU A 115 -1.47 11.36 0.22
N PHE A 116 -1.09 10.73 -0.90
CA PHE A 116 -0.75 11.45 -2.14
C PHE A 116 -1.94 12.27 -2.67
N PRO A 117 -1.69 13.43 -3.33
CA PRO A 117 -2.75 14.14 -4.03
C PRO A 117 -3.26 13.33 -5.23
N SER A 118 -4.45 13.68 -5.72
CA SER A 118 -4.92 13.32 -7.06
C SER A 118 -4.64 14.48 -8.03
N PRO A 119 -4.77 14.32 -9.36
CA PRO A 119 -4.50 15.40 -10.33
C PRO A 119 -5.37 16.65 -10.11
N LYS A 120 -6.53 16.50 -9.44
CA LYS A 120 -7.47 17.60 -9.10
C LYS A 120 -7.18 18.23 -7.72
N GLU A 121 -6.27 17.66 -6.95
CA GLU A 121 -5.83 18.12 -5.62
C GLU A 121 -4.50 18.89 -5.68
N ILE A 122 -3.92 19.07 -6.86
CA ILE A 122 -2.66 19.79 -7.08
C ILE A 122 -2.80 20.81 -8.23
N GLU A 123 -2.35 22.03 -7.98
CA GLU A 123 -2.47 23.17 -8.88
C GLU A 123 -1.10 23.82 -9.11
N PHE A 124 -0.80 24.14 -10.37
CA PHE A 124 0.51 24.62 -10.80
C PHE A 124 0.43 26.04 -11.35
N SER A 125 1.42 26.86 -11.03
CA SER A 125 1.64 28.17 -11.65
C SER A 125 3.14 28.42 -11.83
N CYS A 126 3.52 29.07 -12.92
CA CYS A 126 4.91 29.48 -13.18
C CYS A 126 4.94 30.73 -14.06
N SER A 127 5.86 31.66 -13.80
CA SER A 127 6.02 32.90 -14.57
C SER A 127 6.73 32.74 -15.93
N CYS A 128 6.90 31.52 -16.44
CA CYS A 128 7.55 31.27 -17.73
C CYS A 128 6.55 31.29 -18.90
N PRO A 129 6.98 31.67 -20.13
CA PRO A 129 6.12 31.75 -21.32
C PRO A 129 5.75 30.38 -21.94
N ASP A 130 5.75 29.30 -21.15
CA ASP A 130 5.34 27.95 -21.56
C ASP A 130 3.88 27.74 -21.12
N TRP A 131 2.95 27.86 -22.06
CA TRP A 131 1.49 27.82 -21.84
C TRP A 131 0.96 26.48 -21.29
N ALA A 132 1.80 25.45 -21.18
CA ALA A 132 1.39 24.16 -20.65
C ALA A 132 1.33 24.15 -19.12
N TYR A 133 0.21 23.66 -18.59
CA TYR A 133 -0.08 23.49 -17.17
C TYR A 133 1.06 22.88 -16.34
N MET A 134 1.84 21.95 -16.92
CA MET A 134 3.10 21.49 -16.35
C MET A 134 4.28 21.85 -17.27
N CYS A 135 4.91 23.00 -17.03
CA CYS A 135 6.13 23.42 -17.72
C CYS A 135 7.38 22.64 -17.24
N LYS A 136 8.52 22.83 -17.91
CA LYS A 136 9.81 22.21 -17.50
C LYS A 136 10.25 22.63 -16.08
N HIS A 137 9.89 23.84 -15.63
CA HIS A 137 10.26 24.35 -14.30
C HIS A 137 9.39 23.74 -13.19
N VAL A 138 8.08 23.61 -13.42
CA VAL A 138 7.17 22.88 -12.50
C VAL A 138 7.64 21.43 -12.32
N ALA A 139 7.99 20.74 -13.40
CA ALA A 139 8.55 19.38 -13.33
C ALA A 139 9.88 19.32 -12.54
N ALA A 140 10.73 20.35 -12.63
CA ALA A 140 11.95 20.44 -11.83
C ALA A 140 11.64 20.63 -10.33
N VAL A 141 10.72 21.53 -9.98
CA VAL A 141 10.29 21.77 -8.59
C VAL A 141 9.66 20.52 -7.99
N LEU A 142 8.84 19.78 -8.74
CA LEU A 142 8.24 18.51 -8.29
C LEU A 142 9.30 17.44 -7.99
N TYR A 143 10.36 17.32 -8.79
CA TYR A 143 11.51 16.46 -8.48
C TYR A 143 12.33 16.98 -7.29
N GLY A 144 12.47 18.30 -7.13
CA GLY A 144 13.11 18.93 -5.98
C GLY A 144 12.37 18.65 -4.67
N ILE A 145 11.04 18.69 -4.67
CA ILE A 145 10.20 18.25 -3.54
C ILE A 145 10.52 16.78 -3.23
N GLY A 146 10.55 15.90 -4.23
CA GLY A 146 10.91 14.49 -4.05
C GLY A 146 12.27 14.29 -3.36
N ALA A 147 13.26 15.13 -3.67
CA ALA A 147 14.57 15.11 -3.02
C ALA A 147 14.53 15.64 -1.56
N ARG A 148 13.73 16.68 -1.26
CA ARG A 148 13.54 17.17 0.11
C ARG A 148 12.75 16.18 0.98
N LEU A 149 11.73 15.51 0.42
CA LEU A 149 10.96 14.46 1.10
C LEU A 149 11.81 13.22 1.44
N ASP A 150 12.93 13.05 0.75
CA ASP A 150 13.92 12.00 1.01
C ASP A 150 14.87 12.34 2.17
N GLU A 151 14.94 13.61 2.57
CA GLU A 151 15.75 14.14 3.68
C GLU A 151 14.88 14.40 4.93
N ASP A 152 13.66 14.91 4.76
CA ASP A 152 12.62 14.99 5.81
C ASP A 152 11.24 14.56 5.25
N PRO A 153 10.74 13.35 5.57
CA PRO A 153 9.42 12.91 5.15
C PRO A 153 8.26 13.64 5.87
N GLY A 154 8.50 14.31 7.00
CA GLY A 154 7.51 15.11 7.73
C GLY A 154 6.97 16.29 6.92
N LEU A 155 7.80 16.82 6.01
CA LEU A 155 7.41 17.84 5.03
C LEU A 155 6.19 17.43 4.19
N PHE A 156 5.98 16.13 3.94
CA PHE A 156 4.82 15.66 3.18
C PHE A 156 3.51 15.80 3.97
N PHE A 157 3.53 15.50 5.26
CA PHE A 157 2.39 15.66 6.16
C PHE A 157 2.06 17.16 6.30
N LYS A 158 3.08 18.00 6.57
CA LYS A 158 2.99 19.47 6.55
C LYS A 158 2.34 19.98 5.26
N LEU A 159 2.84 19.54 4.10
CA LEU A 159 2.35 19.94 2.78
C LEU A 159 0.89 19.53 2.52
N ARG A 160 0.42 18.39 3.06
CA ARG A 160 -0.98 17.94 2.96
C ARG A 160 -1.88 18.46 4.10
N LYS A 161 -1.36 19.34 4.96
CA LYS A 161 -2.00 19.83 6.20
C LYS A 161 -2.45 18.69 7.13
N ALA A 162 -1.70 17.59 7.11
CA ALA A 162 -1.83 16.46 8.03
C ALA A 162 -0.77 16.58 9.15
N ARG A 163 -1.05 15.98 10.30
CA ARG A 163 -0.15 15.94 11.47
C ARG A 163 0.24 14.49 11.76
N ILE A 164 1.48 14.26 12.17
CA ILE A 164 1.93 12.90 12.55
C ILE A 164 1.41 12.57 13.96
N GLU A 165 1.33 13.58 14.80
CA GLU A 165 0.79 13.57 16.17
C GLU A 165 -0.66 13.08 16.19
N ASP A 166 -1.41 13.42 15.14
CA ASP A 166 -2.80 13.01 14.88
C ASP A 166 -2.95 11.48 14.68
N LEU A 167 -1.94 10.81 14.09
CA LEU A 167 -1.87 9.36 13.93
C LEU A 167 -1.53 8.69 15.26
N VAL A 168 -0.47 9.17 15.90
CA VAL A 168 0.04 8.63 17.18
C VAL A 168 -1.03 8.70 18.27
N THR A 169 -1.71 9.84 18.40
CA THR A 169 -2.79 10.05 19.38
C THR A 169 -3.95 9.06 19.20
N VAL A 170 -4.27 8.65 17.96
CA VAL A 170 -5.32 7.67 17.69
C VAL A 170 -4.82 6.25 17.98
N ALA A 171 -3.63 5.89 17.52
CA ALA A 171 -3.06 4.55 17.73
C ALA A 171 -2.81 4.25 19.22
N VAL A 172 -2.36 5.23 20.00
CA VAL A 172 -2.21 5.09 21.47
C VAL A 172 -3.57 4.91 22.16
N LYS A 173 -4.58 5.74 21.82
CA LYS A 173 -5.92 5.64 22.43
C LYS A 173 -6.64 4.33 22.09
N ASP A 174 -6.48 3.83 20.87
CA ASP A 174 -7.02 2.54 20.47
C ASP A 174 -6.31 1.38 21.19
N THR A 175 -4.99 1.48 21.37
CA THR A 175 -4.19 0.46 22.07
C THR A 175 -4.47 0.41 23.57
N THR A 176 -4.57 1.56 24.26
CA THR A 176 -4.95 1.58 25.68
C THR A 176 -6.37 1.06 25.87
N ARG A 177 -7.31 1.39 24.97
CA ARG A 177 -8.64 0.77 24.94
C ARG A 177 -8.57 -0.75 24.76
N LYS A 178 -7.84 -1.25 23.76
CA LYS A 178 -7.64 -2.70 23.50
C LYS A 178 -7.03 -3.43 24.70
N LEU A 179 -6.19 -2.76 25.51
CA LEU A 179 -5.64 -3.31 26.76
C LEU A 179 -6.67 -3.30 27.90
N LEU A 180 -7.40 -2.21 28.11
CA LEU A 180 -8.47 -2.10 29.12
C LEU A 180 -9.63 -3.09 28.86
N GLU A 181 -9.98 -3.33 27.60
CA GLU A 181 -10.97 -4.35 27.23
C GLU A 181 -10.47 -5.80 27.42
N LYS A 182 -9.14 -6.01 27.44
CA LYS A 182 -8.54 -7.31 27.78
C LYS A 182 -8.52 -7.54 29.29
N THR A 183 -8.12 -6.57 30.12
CA THR A 183 -8.12 -6.72 31.59
C THR A 183 -9.54 -6.85 32.16
N ARG A 184 -10.55 -6.21 31.55
CA ARG A 184 -11.96 -6.41 31.92
C ARG A 184 -12.49 -7.83 31.67
N LYS A 185 -11.84 -8.63 30.82
CA LYS A 185 -12.20 -10.04 30.59
C LYS A 185 -11.51 -10.92 31.63
N LYS A 186 -12.15 -11.09 32.80
CA LYS A 186 -11.71 -12.02 33.86
C LYS A 186 -11.36 -13.38 33.24
N THR A 187 -10.10 -13.78 33.34
CA THR A 187 -9.64 -15.11 32.91
C THR A 187 -9.99 -16.13 34.00
N LYS A 188 -10.01 -17.43 33.67
CA LYS A 188 -10.22 -18.52 34.66
C LYS A 188 -9.06 -18.70 35.67
N ARG A 189 -8.09 -17.78 35.69
CA ARG A 189 -6.96 -17.71 36.64
C ARG A 189 -6.85 -16.32 37.29
N ALA A 190 -7.91 -15.50 37.21
CA ALA A 190 -7.97 -14.24 37.94
C ALA A 190 -8.24 -14.55 39.42
N ILE A 191 -7.21 -14.40 40.25
CA ILE A 191 -7.26 -14.46 41.71
C ILE A 191 -8.26 -13.40 42.22
N ALA A 192 -8.96 -13.68 43.33
CA ALA A 192 -9.88 -12.73 43.94
C ALA A 192 -9.10 -11.68 44.76
N ASP A 193 -9.68 -10.49 44.97
CA ASP A 193 -9.03 -9.42 45.74
C ASP A 193 -8.64 -9.89 47.16
N ASN A 194 -9.58 -10.57 47.81
CA ASN A 194 -9.41 -11.26 49.11
C ASN A 194 -8.32 -12.35 49.14
N ASP A 195 -7.93 -12.87 47.98
CA ASP A 195 -7.07 -14.06 47.78
C ASP A 195 -5.66 -13.62 47.34
N LEU A 196 -5.36 -12.32 47.38
CA LEU A 196 -4.03 -11.74 47.16
C LEU A 196 -3.26 -11.54 48.48
N SER A 197 -3.93 -11.09 49.55
CA SER A 197 -3.29 -10.91 50.87
C SER A 197 -2.68 -12.22 51.39
N ASP A 198 -3.47 -13.30 51.35
CA ASP A 198 -3.07 -14.65 51.77
C ASP A 198 -1.90 -15.23 50.95
N LEU A 199 -1.70 -14.72 49.72
CA LEU A 199 -0.71 -15.24 48.76
C LEU A 199 0.62 -14.46 48.76
N PHE A 200 0.59 -13.18 49.16
CA PHE A 200 1.78 -12.33 49.23
C PHE A 200 2.24 -12.01 50.65
N GLY A 201 1.43 -12.27 51.69
CA GLY A 201 1.82 -12.05 53.09
C GLY A 201 2.01 -10.57 53.44
N ILE A 202 1.29 -9.69 52.75
CA ILE A 202 1.33 -8.23 52.93
C ILE A 202 -0.09 -7.77 53.29
N ASP A 203 -0.26 -7.21 54.48
CA ASP A 203 -1.46 -6.46 54.83
C ASP A 203 -1.52 -5.20 53.97
N MET A 204 -2.40 -5.22 52.95
CA MET A 204 -2.81 -4.02 52.25
C MET A 204 -3.80 -3.25 53.13
N ASP A 205 -3.26 -2.35 53.94
CA ASP A 205 -4.03 -1.56 54.90
C ASP A 205 -5.16 -0.77 54.20
N GLY A 206 -6.34 -0.78 54.81
CA GLY A 206 -7.59 -0.83 54.07
C GLY A 206 -8.12 0.52 53.59
N SER A 207 -8.58 0.57 52.34
CA SER A 207 -9.46 1.66 51.87
C SER A 207 -10.89 1.49 52.43
N THR A 208 -11.07 1.89 53.69
CA THR A 208 -12.38 2.12 54.33
C THR A 208 -13.17 3.21 53.60
N ASP A 209 -14.51 3.26 53.55
CA ASP A 209 -15.62 2.28 53.67
C ASP A 209 -16.88 3.06 53.13
N SER A 210 -18.14 2.63 53.06
CA SER A 210 -18.87 1.44 53.53
C SER A 210 -19.98 1.08 52.56
N ASP A 211 -20.22 -0.23 52.33
CA ASP A 211 -21.58 -0.79 52.42
C ASP A 211 -21.59 -2.33 52.56
N ARG A 212 -21.80 -2.84 53.79
CA ARG A 212 -21.99 -4.28 54.02
C ARG A 212 -22.90 -4.60 55.22
N LYS A 213 -24.17 -4.18 55.11
CA LYS A 213 -25.21 -4.41 56.13
C LYS A 213 -25.39 -5.92 56.42
N LYS A 214 -25.27 -6.32 57.69
CA LYS A 214 -25.24 -7.72 58.14
C LYS A 214 -26.59 -8.46 58.02
N THR A 215 -26.51 -9.76 57.75
CA THR A 215 -27.60 -10.75 57.73
C THR A 215 -28.26 -10.94 59.11
N LYS A 216 -29.54 -11.34 59.13
CA LYS A 216 -30.18 -12.09 60.23
C LYS A 216 -31.04 -13.23 59.67
N THR A 217 -31.28 -14.28 60.46
CA THR A 217 -31.67 -15.61 59.97
C THR A 217 -32.74 -16.31 60.81
N ALA A 218 -33.84 -16.76 60.19
CA ALA A 218 -34.76 -17.84 60.62
C ALA A 218 -35.56 -18.27 59.36
N GLN A 219 -35.72 -19.55 58.95
CA GLN A 219 -36.36 -20.71 59.60
C GLN A 219 -37.88 -20.52 59.83
N LYS A 220 -38.82 -21.42 59.46
CA LYS A 220 -38.77 -22.83 58.93
C LYS A 220 -40.16 -23.22 58.34
N ILE A 221 -40.36 -24.48 57.88
CA ILE A 221 -41.67 -25.21 57.72
C ILE A 221 -42.57 -24.79 56.50
N THR A 222 -43.34 -25.61 55.75
CA THR A 222 -43.33 -27.08 55.39
C THR A 222 -44.14 -27.43 54.10
N LYS A 223 -43.53 -28.22 53.18
CA LYS A 223 -44.08 -29.39 52.43
C LYS A 223 -45.30 -29.25 51.43
N PRO A 224 -45.62 -30.29 50.58
CA PRO A 224 -45.95 -30.05 49.16
C PRO A 224 -47.23 -30.74 48.58
N ARG A 225 -47.50 -30.58 47.27
CA ARG A 225 -48.36 -31.50 46.48
C ARG A 225 -48.01 -31.63 44.98
N LYS A 226 -48.55 -32.69 44.35
CA LYS A 226 -48.52 -33.18 42.95
C LYS A 226 -49.85 -33.95 42.70
N PRO A 227 -50.25 -34.40 41.48
CA PRO A 227 -49.96 -33.96 40.11
C PRO A 227 -51.22 -33.89 39.17
N LYS A 228 -51.02 -33.55 37.87
CA LYS A 228 -51.68 -34.01 36.60
C LYS A 228 -53.15 -34.56 36.60
N PRO A 229 -53.99 -34.22 35.57
CA PRO A 229 -53.93 -34.95 34.28
C PRO A 229 -54.42 -34.23 32.98
N GLY A 230 -54.22 -34.87 31.81
CA GLY A 230 -55.08 -34.74 30.60
C GLY A 230 -54.62 -33.82 29.44
N LYS A 231 -55.28 -33.81 28.24
CA LYS A 231 -55.97 -34.92 27.52
C LYS A 231 -56.25 -34.71 25.99
N SER A 232 -55.20 -34.75 25.13
CA SER A 232 -55.20 -35.24 23.72
C SER A 232 -56.21 -34.76 22.63
N THR A 233 -55.72 -34.34 21.44
CA THR A 233 -56.32 -34.56 20.09
C THR A 233 -55.29 -34.45 18.94
N LYS A 234 -55.69 -34.69 17.68
CA LYS A 234 -55.21 -35.85 16.87
C LYS A 234 -55.36 -35.63 15.35
N LYS A 235 -54.33 -35.94 14.53
CA LYS A 235 -54.32 -35.92 13.02
C LYS A 235 -54.48 -34.51 12.38
N GLN A 236 -54.19 -34.22 11.11
CA GLN A 236 -54.07 -35.04 9.87
C GLN A 236 -52.81 -34.73 9.00
N ARG A 237 -52.67 -35.43 7.85
CA ARG A 237 -51.65 -35.26 6.80
C ARG A 237 -52.15 -34.32 5.69
N ALA A 238 -51.22 -33.63 5.02
CA ALA A 238 -51.29 -33.32 3.58
C ALA A 238 -49.88 -33.45 2.94
N LYS A 239 -49.81 -33.68 1.63
CA LYS A 239 -48.56 -33.65 0.82
C LYS A 239 -48.53 -32.36 -0.02
N ILE A 240 -47.36 -31.95 -0.52
CA ILE A 240 -47.10 -31.68 -1.96
C ILE A 240 -45.63 -31.26 -2.23
N ILE A 241 -44.97 -32.04 -3.11
CA ILE A 241 -43.95 -31.72 -4.14
C ILE A 241 -42.62 -30.97 -3.77
N SER A 242 -41.52 -31.47 -4.36
CA SER A 242 -40.09 -31.05 -4.29
C SER A 242 -39.73 -30.04 -5.42
N PRO A 243 -38.44 -29.69 -5.74
CA PRO A 243 -37.15 -29.97 -5.09
C PRO A 243 -36.20 -28.76 -4.93
N MET A 244 -35.02 -28.98 -4.31
CA MET A 244 -33.86 -28.08 -4.40
C MET A 244 -32.84 -28.59 -5.45
N PRO A 245 -32.10 -27.71 -6.16
CA PRO A 245 -31.04 -28.13 -7.09
C PRO A 245 -29.77 -28.63 -6.36
N GLY A 246 -29.13 -29.65 -6.93
CA GLY A 246 -28.10 -30.45 -6.26
C GLY A 246 -26.67 -29.90 -6.25
N LYS A 247 -25.81 -30.54 -5.45
CA LYS A 247 -24.34 -30.42 -5.51
C LYS A 247 -23.77 -31.30 -6.62
N PRO A 248 -22.72 -30.89 -7.36
CA PRO A 248 -22.03 -31.75 -8.32
C PRO A 248 -21.20 -32.84 -7.64
N ALA A 249 -20.98 -33.95 -8.36
CA ALA A 249 -20.35 -35.16 -7.84
C ALA A 249 -18.82 -35.25 -8.07
N THR A 250 -18.20 -36.27 -7.48
CA THR A 250 -16.77 -36.59 -7.55
C THR A 250 -16.33 -37.17 -8.90
N ILE A 251 -15.07 -36.89 -9.31
CA ILE A 251 -14.43 -37.49 -10.49
C ILE A 251 -13.13 -38.20 -10.06
N LYS A 252 -12.83 -39.34 -10.71
CA LYS A 252 -11.73 -40.27 -10.38
C LYS A 252 -10.35 -39.77 -10.85
N LYS A 253 -9.27 -40.29 -10.24
CA LYS A 253 -7.87 -40.12 -10.70
C LYS A 253 -7.52 -41.13 -11.78
N THR A 254 -6.89 -40.69 -12.89
CA THR A 254 -6.09 -41.53 -13.81
C THR A 254 -5.02 -40.66 -14.53
N GLY A 255 -3.93 -41.30 -15.00
CA GLY A 255 -3.08 -40.78 -16.10
C GLY A 255 -2.03 -39.70 -15.77
N ALA A 256 -0.74 -40.08 -15.76
CA ALA A 256 0.38 -39.14 -15.71
C ALA A 256 0.70 -38.54 -17.10
N ALA A 257 0.04 -37.45 -17.47
CA ALA A 257 0.23 -36.80 -18.78
C ALA A 257 1.54 -36.01 -18.89
N LYS A 258 2.25 -36.16 -20.02
CA LYS A 258 3.46 -35.37 -20.35
C LYS A 258 3.10 -33.88 -20.43
N LYS A 259 3.70 -33.03 -19.57
CA LYS A 259 3.38 -31.60 -19.47
C LYS A 259 3.47 -30.89 -20.83
N ALA A 260 2.34 -30.37 -21.30
CA ALA A 260 2.27 -29.54 -22.50
C ALA A 260 3.16 -28.30 -22.32
N LYS A 261 4.09 -28.07 -23.26
CA LYS A 261 5.01 -26.92 -23.20
C LYS A 261 4.23 -25.63 -23.45
N SER A 262 4.39 -24.65 -22.58
CA SER A 262 3.70 -23.35 -22.72
C SER A 262 3.99 -22.74 -24.10
N PRO A 263 3.04 -22.05 -24.75
CA PRO A 263 3.31 -21.24 -25.95
C PRO A 263 4.52 -20.30 -25.77
N PHE A 264 4.72 -19.80 -24.55
CA PHE A 264 5.90 -19.03 -24.16
C PHE A 264 7.22 -19.81 -24.34
N ASP A 265 7.31 -21.02 -23.78
CA ASP A 265 8.53 -21.84 -23.82
C ASP A 265 8.80 -22.39 -25.22
N THR A 266 7.76 -22.67 -26.00
CA THR A 266 7.88 -23.07 -27.41
C THR A 266 8.49 -21.95 -28.26
N VAL A 267 8.00 -20.71 -28.15
CA VAL A 267 8.55 -19.55 -28.86
C VAL A 267 9.97 -19.22 -28.39
N VAL A 268 10.21 -19.19 -27.07
CA VAL A 268 11.56 -18.94 -26.52
C VAL A 268 12.54 -20.06 -26.92
N GLY A 269 12.08 -21.31 -27.00
CA GLY A 269 12.85 -22.45 -27.47
C GLY A 269 13.20 -22.41 -28.96
N ILE A 270 12.40 -21.73 -29.80
CA ILE A 270 12.75 -21.46 -31.21
C ILE A 270 13.83 -20.36 -31.28
N VAL A 271 13.64 -19.24 -30.59
CA VAL A 271 14.60 -18.12 -30.59
C VAL A 271 15.94 -18.49 -29.95
N ARG A 272 15.96 -19.42 -28.99
CA ARG A 272 17.20 -19.98 -28.41
C ARG A 272 17.98 -20.89 -29.36
N ARG A 273 17.33 -21.53 -30.34
CA ARG A 273 17.95 -22.45 -31.30
C ARG A 273 18.55 -21.75 -32.53
N SER A 274 18.06 -20.57 -32.91
CA SER A 274 18.65 -19.81 -34.02
C SER A 274 19.89 -19.02 -33.59
N ARG A 275 21.01 -19.22 -34.31
CA ARG A 275 22.21 -18.36 -34.19
C ARG A 275 22.07 -17.04 -34.96
N LYS A 276 21.37 -17.04 -36.10
CA LYS A 276 21.18 -15.87 -36.99
C LYS A 276 19.97 -14.99 -36.64
N GLY A 277 19.27 -15.30 -35.55
CA GLY A 277 18.02 -14.63 -35.15
C GLY A 277 16.76 -15.21 -35.80
N VAL A 278 15.59 -14.69 -35.42
CA VAL A 278 14.28 -15.14 -35.90
C VAL A 278 13.32 -13.94 -36.03
N THR A 279 12.52 -13.90 -37.09
CA THR A 279 11.45 -12.91 -37.28
C THR A 279 10.08 -13.41 -36.80
N VAL A 280 9.11 -12.51 -36.59
CA VAL A 280 7.74 -12.88 -36.19
C VAL A 280 7.07 -13.83 -37.21
N ALA A 281 7.31 -13.62 -38.52
CA ALA A 281 6.81 -14.50 -39.57
C ALA A 281 7.40 -15.92 -39.47
N GLN A 282 8.71 -16.03 -39.25
CA GLN A 282 9.37 -17.33 -39.04
C GLN A 282 8.91 -18.05 -37.76
N ILE A 283 8.45 -17.31 -36.73
CA ILE A 283 7.83 -17.91 -35.54
C ILE A 283 6.42 -18.40 -35.86
N LYS A 284 5.58 -17.62 -36.57
CA LYS A 284 4.24 -18.06 -37.00
C LYS A 284 4.33 -19.35 -37.80
N ASN A 285 5.16 -19.38 -38.84
CA ASN A 285 5.28 -20.54 -39.74
C ASN A 285 5.84 -21.80 -39.05
N LYS A 286 6.44 -21.67 -37.86
CA LYS A 286 6.98 -22.80 -37.07
C LYS A 286 6.15 -23.18 -35.84
N THR A 287 5.01 -22.51 -35.59
CA THR A 287 4.18 -22.75 -34.40
C THR A 287 2.67 -22.69 -34.64
N GLY A 288 2.21 -22.13 -35.76
CA GLY A 288 0.79 -21.85 -35.99
C GLY A 288 0.21 -20.70 -35.15
N PHE A 289 0.94 -20.18 -34.16
CA PHE A 289 0.43 -19.16 -33.25
C PHE A 289 0.08 -17.85 -33.95
N GLU A 290 -0.93 -17.18 -33.39
CA GLU A 290 -1.47 -15.93 -33.90
C GLU A 290 -0.45 -14.78 -33.73
N LYS A 291 -0.43 -13.80 -34.64
CA LYS A 291 0.63 -12.77 -34.68
C LYS A 291 0.68 -11.97 -33.37
N GLU A 292 -0.46 -11.68 -32.77
CA GLU A 292 -0.58 -10.93 -31.53
C GLU A 292 -0.19 -11.76 -30.29
N GLN A 293 -0.53 -13.05 -30.25
CA GLN A 293 -0.01 -13.98 -29.25
C GLN A 293 1.53 -14.00 -29.24
N ILE A 294 2.16 -14.05 -30.44
CA ILE A 294 3.62 -14.03 -30.58
C ILE A 294 4.20 -12.69 -30.07
N ARG A 295 3.60 -11.54 -30.40
CA ARG A 295 4.03 -10.22 -29.87
C ARG A 295 3.99 -10.20 -28.34
N LYS A 296 2.86 -10.58 -27.73
CA LYS A 296 2.67 -10.63 -26.27
C LYS A 296 3.70 -11.54 -25.59
N VAL A 297 4.00 -12.70 -26.17
CA VAL A 297 5.06 -13.61 -25.71
C VAL A 297 6.46 -12.99 -25.83
N ILE A 298 6.78 -12.34 -26.94
CA ILE A 298 8.09 -11.68 -27.14
C ILE A 298 8.30 -10.52 -26.16
N ILE A 299 7.27 -9.70 -25.90
CA ILE A 299 7.32 -8.62 -24.89
C ILE A 299 7.60 -9.20 -23.51
N LYS A 300 6.88 -10.26 -23.11
CA LYS A 300 7.10 -10.99 -21.85
C LYS A 300 8.52 -11.59 -21.78
N ALA A 301 9.05 -12.10 -22.88
CA ALA A 301 10.40 -12.69 -22.94
C ALA A 301 11.53 -11.66 -22.91
N LYS A 302 11.35 -10.48 -23.53
CA LYS A 302 12.25 -9.33 -23.37
C LYS A 302 12.26 -8.83 -21.93
N ARG A 303 11.08 -8.69 -21.29
CA ARG A 303 10.98 -8.30 -19.86
C ARG A 303 11.67 -9.30 -18.92
N GLN A 304 11.64 -10.59 -19.24
CA GLN A 304 12.37 -11.64 -18.53
C GLN A 304 13.87 -11.76 -18.91
N LYS A 305 14.43 -10.83 -19.70
CA LYS A 305 15.83 -10.87 -20.20
C LYS A 305 16.22 -12.18 -20.91
N LYS A 306 15.27 -12.98 -21.42
CA LYS A 306 15.53 -14.27 -22.11
C LYS A 306 15.88 -14.09 -23.60
N ILE A 307 15.44 -12.98 -24.19
CA ILE A 307 15.56 -12.64 -25.61
C ILE A 307 15.97 -11.16 -25.73
N ARG A 308 16.83 -10.84 -26.70
CA ARG A 308 17.11 -9.46 -27.13
C ARG A 308 16.74 -9.26 -28.60
N SER A 309 16.37 -8.05 -28.98
CA SER A 309 16.20 -7.67 -30.39
C SER A 309 17.56 -7.27 -30.97
N LEU A 310 17.93 -7.82 -32.12
CA LEU A 310 19.18 -7.50 -32.84
C LEU A 310 18.98 -6.32 -33.79
N SER A 311 17.86 -6.31 -34.50
CA SER A 311 17.41 -5.22 -35.37
C SER A 311 15.87 -5.13 -35.33
N ARG A 312 15.26 -4.22 -36.10
CA ARG A 312 13.80 -4.04 -36.15
C ARG A 312 13.12 -5.35 -36.57
N GLY A 313 12.42 -6.00 -35.65
CA GLY A 313 11.68 -7.25 -35.89
C GLY A 313 12.50 -8.56 -35.85
N VAL A 314 13.81 -8.51 -35.57
CA VAL A 314 14.68 -9.70 -35.48
C VAL A 314 15.09 -9.96 -34.03
N TYR A 315 14.86 -11.18 -33.54
CA TYR A 315 15.08 -11.58 -32.15
C TYR A 315 16.12 -12.69 -32.03
N VAL A 316 17.04 -12.57 -31.06
CA VAL A 316 18.08 -13.55 -30.74
C VAL A 316 18.04 -13.91 -29.25
N LYS A 317 18.66 -15.04 -28.87
CA LYS A 317 18.89 -15.34 -27.44
C LYS A 317 19.61 -14.17 -26.77
N ALA A 318 19.20 -13.83 -25.55
CA ALA A 318 20.02 -12.96 -24.71
C ALA A 318 21.28 -13.74 -24.34
N CYS A 319 22.44 -13.25 -24.76
CA CYS A 319 23.72 -13.80 -24.34
C CYS A 319 24.15 -13.05 -23.07
N PHE A 320 24.36 -13.77 -21.97
CA PHE A 320 25.05 -13.26 -20.78
C PHE A 320 26.55 -13.24 -21.06
N THR A 321 26.96 -12.46 -22.06
CA THR A 321 28.38 -12.13 -22.25
C THR A 321 28.72 -11.07 -21.22
N ILE A 322 29.54 -11.44 -20.24
CA ILE A 322 30.16 -10.49 -19.32
C ILE A 322 31.07 -9.59 -20.17
N CYS A 323 30.87 -8.27 -20.12
CA CYS A 323 31.75 -7.33 -20.79
C CYS A 323 33.03 -7.15 -19.96
N TYR A 324 34.04 -7.97 -20.25
CA TYR A 324 35.42 -7.80 -19.78
C TYR A 324 36.31 -7.62 -21.02
N LEU A 325 37.05 -6.51 -21.06
CA LEU A 325 37.77 -6.00 -22.25
C LEU A 325 36.82 -5.66 -23.43
N ILE A 326 37.15 -4.79 -24.38
CA ILE A 326 38.43 -4.19 -24.84
C ILE A 326 38.31 -2.67 -24.61
N LYS A 327 39.22 -2.03 -23.85
CA LYS A 327 40.56 -1.52 -24.24
C LYS A 327 40.46 -0.36 -25.24
#